data_AF-A0A844GPF3-F1
#
_entry.id   AF-A0A844GPF3-F1
#
_cell.length_a   1.000
_cell.length_b   1.000
_cell.length_c   1.000
_cell.angle_alpha   90.00
_cell.angle_beta   90.00
_cell.angle_gamma   90.00
#
_symmetry.space_group_name_H-M   'P 1'
#
loop_
_entity.id
_entity.type
_entity.pdbx_description
1 polymer ?
#
loop_
_entity_poly.entity_id
_entity_poly.type
_entity_poly.pdbx_seq_one_letter_code
_entity_poly.pdbx_strand_id
1 'polypeptide(L)' 'MTEDFIIMPKSADKKEDKSITMTIRLDRELQEEYDELAAKSGRSRNELMCKALRYALDNLKFVDTEARQ' A
#
# COMPACT_ATOMS: atom_id res chain seq x y z
N MET A 1 -36.66 34.57 3.01
CA MET A 1 -36.22 33.21 2.67
C MET A 1 -35.31 32.80 3.81
N THR A 2 -35.72 31.83 4.61
CA THR A 2 -34.96 31.36 5.79
C THR A 2 -33.80 30.50 5.31
N GLU A 3 -32.57 30.91 5.63
CA GLU A 3 -31.39 30.08 5.45
C GLU A 3 -31.37 29.06 6.59
N ASP A 4 -31.96 27.90 6.34
CA ASP A 4 -31.97 26.84 7.34
C ASP A 4 -30.55 26.30 7.54
N PHE A 5 -30.12 26.25 8.80
CA PHE A 5 -28.85 25.66 9.18
C PHE A 5 -28.99 24.13 9.21
N ILE A 6 -28.73 23.49 8.07
CA ILE A 6 -28.81 22.04 7.91
C ILE A 6 -27.58 21.37 8.54
N ILE A 7 -27.76 20.72 9.69
CA ILE A 7 -26.75 19.82 10.27
C ILE A 7 -26.94 18.43 9.66
N MET A 8 -26.01 18.01 8.80
CA MET A 8 -25.93 16.61 8.40
C MET A 8 -25.40 15.76 9.56
N PRO A 9 -26.11 14.70 9.99
CA PRO A 9 -25.51 13.72 10.90
C PRO A 9 -24.30 13.10 10.22
N LYS A 10 -23.22 12.92 10.98
CA LYS A 10 -21.99 12.28 10.52
C LYS A 10 -22.36 10.90 9.98
N SER A 11 -22.40 10.75 8.65
CA SER A 11 -22.69 9.47 8.01
C SER A 11 -21.76 8.42 8.63
N ALA A 12 -22.37 7.40 9.22
CA ALA A 12 -21.67 6.32 9.90
C ALA A 12 -20.99 5.34 8.92
N ASP A 13 -20.85 5.72 7.66
CA ASP A 13 -20.25 4.93 6.59
C ASP A 13 -19.18 5.76 5.89
N LYS A 14 -18.00 5.16 5.74
CA LYS A 14 -16.74 5.74 5.28
C LYS A 14 -15.96 6.48 6.36
N LYS A 15 -15.72 5.80 7.49
CA LYS A 15 -14.38 5.88 8.05
C LYS A 15 -13.43 5.44 6.94
N GLU A 16 -12.63 6.39 6.50
CA GLU A 16 -11.49 6.21 5.61
C GLU A 16 -10.47 5.24 6.23
N ASP A 17 -10.77 3.94 6.31
CA ASP A 17 -9.75 2.93 6.57
C ASP A 17 -8.91 2.74 5.29
N LYS A 18 -8.12 3.77 4.94
CA LYS A 18 -7.22 3.78 3.77
C LYS A 18 -6.05 2.80 3.92
N SER A 19 -5.89 2.20 5.10
CA SER A 19 -4.84 1.24 5.41
C SER A 19 -5.45 -0.01 6.02
N ILE A 20 -5.11 -1.17 5.44
CA ILE A 20 -5.45 -2.50 5.96
C ILE A 20 -4.17 -3.13 6.48
N THR A 21 -4.20 -3.68 7.68
CA THR A 21 -3.08 -4.46 8.24
C THR A 21 -3.07 -5.85 7.61
N MET A 22 -1.95 -6.24 7.02
CA MET A 22 -1.74 -7.56 6.43
C MET A 22 -0.46 -8.18 6.98
N THR A 23 -0.53 -9.46 7.37
CA THR A 23 0.64 -10.22 7.82
C THR A 23 1.20 -11.02 6.64
N ILE A 24 2.48 -10.83 6.34
CA ILE A 24 3.19 -11.57 5.28
C ILE A 24 4.41 -12.29 5.86
N ARG A 25 4.74 -13.45 5.31
CA ARG A 25 6.00 -14.14 5.58
C ARG A 25 7.03 -13.69 4.56
N LEU A 26 8.20 -13.29 5.03
CA LEU A 26 9.33 -12.84 4.21
C LEU A 26 10.55 -13.66 4.58
N ASP A 27 11.42 -13.89 3.60
CA ASP A 27 12.72 -14.50 3.85
C ASP A 27 13.61 -13.56 4.67
N ARG A 28 14.50 -14.14 5.49
CA ARG A 28 15.36 -13.37 6.39
C ARG A 28 16.27 -12.41 5.64
N GLU A 29 16.87 -12.86 4.55
CA GLU A 29 17.78 -12.05 3.72
C GLU A 29 17.06 -10.81 3.17
N LEU A 30 15.84 -10.99 2.66
CA LEU A 30 15.03 -9.88 2.15
C LEU A 30 14.66 -8.89 3.27
N GLN A 31 14.35 -9.38 4.47
CA GLN A 31 14.09 -8.51 5.62
C GLN A 31 15.32 -7.66 5.97
N GLU A 32 16.51 -8.26 5.98
CA GLU A 32 17.79 -7.58 6.27
C GLU A 32 18.10 -6.50 5.22
N GLU A 33 17.85 -6.74 3.93
CA GLU A 33 17.98 -5.72 2.89
C GLU A 33 17.06 -4.51 3.13
N TYR A 34 15.82 -4.74 3.55
CA TYR A 34 14.91 -3.64 3.90
C TYR A 34 15.32 -2.90 5.17
N ASP A 35 15.93 -3.58 6.14
CA ASP A 35 16.48 -2.95 7.34
C ASP A 35 17.65 -2.02 6.98
N GLU A 36 18.58 -2.46 6.11
CA GLU A 36 19.65 -1.61 5.61
C GLU A 36 19.12 -0.43 4.80
N LEU A 37 18.13 -0.66 3.93
CA LEU A 37 17.53 0.38 3.11
C LEU A 37 16.80 1.42 3.96
N ALA A 38 16.12 0.99 5.03
CA ALA A 38 15.49 1.87 6.01
C ALA A 38 16.54 2.76 6.70
N ALA A 39 17.65 2.16 7.15
CA ALA A 39 18.74 2.90 7.78
C ALA A 39 19.38 3.94 6.83
N LYS A 40 19.58 3.59 5.55
CA LYS A 40 20.17 4.48 4.54
C LYS A 40 19.22 5.61 4.10
N SER A 41 17.92 5.33 4.01
CA SER A 41 16.92 6.28 3.47
C SER A 41 16.22 7.14 4.53
N GLY A 42 16.33 6.79 5.82
CA GLY A 42 15.60 7.44 6.90
C GLY A 42 14.08 7.17 6.89
N ARG A 43 13.63 6.15 6.14
CA ARG A 43 12.22 5.76 6.01
C ARG A 43 11.94 4.46 6.74
N SER A 44 10.69 4.24 7.12
CA SER A 44 10.31 2.96 7.74
C SER A 44 10.32 1.81 6.72
N ARG A 45 10.62 0.60 7.18
CA ARG A 45 10.48 -0.62 6.38
C ARG A 45 9.10 -0.72 5.72
N ASN A 46 8.03 -0.45 6.48
CA ASN A 46 6.68 -0.53 5.95
C ASN A 46 6.45 0.43 4.78
N GLU A 47 6.96 1.66 4.87
CA GLU A 47 6.86 2.63 3.77
C GLU A 47 7.61 2.15 2.52
N LEU A 48 8.81 1.59 2.70
CA LEU A 48 9.62 1.05 1.60
C LEU A 48 8.93 -0.16 0.95
N MET A 49 8.40 -1.08 1.77
CA MET A 49 7.64 -2.24 1.32
C MET A 49 6.40 -1.84 0.52
N CYS A 50 5.60 -0.89 1.03
CA CYS A 50 4.42 -0.42 0.31
C CYS A 50 4.78 0.22 -1.04
N LYS A 51 5.89 0.94 -1.13
CA LYS A 51 6.38 1.52 -2.39
C LYS A 51 6.86 0.44 -3.36
N ALA A 52 7.61 -0.54 -2.87
CA ALA A 52 8.07 -1.67 -3.68
C ALA A 52 6.89 -2.48 -4.22
N LEU A 53 5.88 -2.79 -3.39
CA LEU A 53 4.67 -3.49 -3.81
C LEU A 53 3.89 -2.71 -4.87
N ARG A 54 3.73 -1.38 -4.70
CA ARG A 54 3.08 -0.53 -5.71
C ARG A 54 3.87 -0.55 -7.02
N TYR A 55 5.18 -0.34 -6.96
CA TYR A 55 6.04 -0.36 -8.12
C TYR A 55 5.97 -1.70 -8.86
N ALA A 56 5.97 -2.81 -8.14
CA ALA A 56 5.86 -4.14 -8.73
C ALA A 56 4.54 -4.31 -9.50
N LEU A 57 3.41 -3.86 -8.95
CA LEU A 57 2.11 -3.90 -9.64
C LEU A 57 2.09 -3.01 -10.89
N ASP A 58 2.66 -1.81 -10.81
CA ASP A 58 2.68 -0.86 -11.92
C ASP A 58 3.57 -1.32 -13.09
N ASN A 59 4.57 -2.17 -12.81
CA ASN A 59 5.53 -2.67 -13.79
C ASN A 59 5.34 -4.15 -14.15
N LEU A 60 4.34 -4.81 -13.57
CA LEU A 60 4.04 -6.21 -13.85
C LEU A 60 3.59 -6.34 -15.30
N LYS A 61 4.22 -7.26 -16.03
CA LYS A 61 3.81 -7.65 -17.38
C LYS A 61 3.47 -9.12 -17.38
N PHE A 62 2.28 -9.45 -17.88
CA PHE A 62 1.95 -10.83 -18.18
C PHE A 62 2.74 -11.26 -19.42
N VAL A 63 3.48 -12.36 -19.31
CA VAL A 63 4.04 -13.01 -20.48
C VAL A 63 2.97 -13.98 -20.97
N ASP A 64 2.46 -13.75 -22.17
CA ASP A 64 1.52 -14.66 -22.78
C ASP A 64 2.24 -15.98 -23.12
N THR A 65 1.85 -17.06 -22.45
CA THR A 65 2.45 -18.38 -22.62
C THR A 65 2.12 -19.02 -23.97
N GLU A 66 1.19 -18.43 -24.74
CA GLU A 66 0.86 -18.92 -26.10
C GLU A 66 1.94 -18.61 -27.15
N ALA A 67 2.95 -17.78 -26.83
CA ALA A 67 4.07 -17.48 -27.73
C ALA A 67 5.24 -18.48 -27.66
N ARG A 68 5.08 -19.59 -26.92
CA ARG A 68 6.00 -20.75 -26.96
C ARG A 68 5.29 -21.93 -27.65
N GLN A 69 5.07 -21.83 -28.96
CA GLN A 69 4.90 -22.98 -29.85
C GLN A 69 6.21 -23.23 -30.59
#